data_AF-A0A163EK27-F1
#
_entry.id   AF-A0A163EK27-F1
#
_cell.length_a   1.000
_cell.length_b   1.000
_cell.length_c   1.000
_cell.angle_alpha   90.00
_cell.angle_beta   90.00
_cell.angle_gamma   90.00
#
_symmetry.space_group_name_H-M   'P 1'
#
loop_
_entity.id
_entity.type
_entity.pdbx_description
1 polymer ?
#
loop_
_entity_poly.entity_id
_entity_poly.type
_entity_poly.pdbx_seq_one_letter_code
_entity_poly.pdbx_strand_id
1 'polypeptide(L)'
;MNPNQIAIVKRRKRNGPQKVLPIHIKNMIVKKCYIEESMTRAEAARAFGVSWVSINNIITKFERDATVEPKKRGGSRAESLKITNEHSKFIQDLLDECCTLTLG
;
A
#
# COMPACT_ATOMS: atom_id res chain seq x y z
N MET A 1 -5.63 -16.31 -46.82
CA MET A 1 -5.53 -16.00 -45.37
C MET A 1 -4.43 -16.88 -44.80
N ASN A 2 -3.40 -16.30 -44.16
CA ASN A 2 -2.25 -17.04 -43.63
C ASN A 2 -2.43 -17.28 -42.11
N PRO A 3 -2.47 -18.54 -41.63
CA PRO A 3 -2.80 -18.86 -40.24
C PRO A 3 -1.65 -18.67 -39.23
N ASN A 4 -0.45 -18.25 -39.65
CA ASN A 4 0.76 -18.29 -38.82
C ASN A 4 1.26 -16.92 -38.32
N GLN A 5 0.40 -16.12 -37.69
CA GLN A 5 0.85 -14.98 -36.89
C GLN A 5 0.36 -15.12 -35.45
N ILE A 6 0.98 -16.04 -34.71
CA ILE A 6 0.91 -16.05 -33.25
C ILE A 6 1.64 -14.79 -32.79
N ALA A 7 0.87 -13.76 -32.44
CA ALA A 7 1.41 -12.54 -31.85
C ALA A 7 2.12 -12.91 -30.54
N ILE A 8 3.46 -12.95 -30.58
CA ILE A 8 4.28 -13.11 -29.37
C ILE A 8 4.07 -11.86 -28.53
N VAL A 9 3.13 -11.93 -27.58
CA VAL A 9 2.90 -10.88 -26.59
C VAL A 9 4.16 -10.80 -25.74
N LYS A 10 5.05 -9.86 -26.07
CA LYS A 10 6.25 -9.55 -25.29
C LYS A 10 5.80 -9.16 -23.87
N ARG A 11 5.92 -10.10 -22.92
CA ARG A 11 5.67 -9.83 -21.50
C ARG A 11 6.63 -8.72 -21.04
N ARG A 12 6.08 -7.60 -20.56
CA ARG A 12 6.88 -6.52 -19.97
C ARG A 12 7.73 -7.09 -18.83
N LYS A 13 9.04 -6.88 -18.87
CA LYS A 13 9.94 -7.21 -17.76
C LYS A 13 9.45 -6.48 -16.51
N ARG A 14 9.16 -7.22 -15.44
CA ARG A 14 8.77 -6.63 -14.15
C ARG A 14 10.04 -6.07 -13.50
N ASN A 15 10.13 -4.75 -13.41
CA ASN A 15 11.26 -4.06 -12.79
C ASN A 15 11.17 -4.19 -11.26
N GLY A 16 11.66 -5.30 -10.71
CA GLY A 16 11.92 -5.47 -9.27
C GLY A 16 10.77 -5.07 -8.33
N PRO A 17 11.07 -4.79 -7.04
CA PRO A 17 10.10 -4.27 -6.11
C PRO A 17 9.58 -2.91 -6.58
N GLN A 18 8.27 -2.74 -6.58
CA GLN A 18 7.63 -1.49 -6.99
C GLN A 18 7.99 -0.39 -5.97
N LYS A 19 8.87 0.55 -6.36
CA LYS A 19 9.27 1.67 -5.50
C LYS A 19 8.03 2.48 -5.11
N VAL A 20 7.79 2.61 -3.80
CA VAL A 20 6.67 3.40 -3.28
C VAL A 20 7.01 4.88 -3.43
N LEU A 21 6.07 5.66 -3.97
CA LEU A 21 6.24 7.10 -4.07
C LEU A 21 6.40 7.70 -2.66
N PRO A 22 7.45 8.48 -2.39
CA PRO A 22 7.65 9.10 -1.08
C PRO A 22 6.47 9.97 -0.66
N ILE A 23 6.18 9.99 0.65
CA ILE A 23 5.03 10.72 1.22
C ILE A 23 5.11 12.22 0.93
N HIS A 24 6.30 12.82 1.02
CA HIS A 24 6.49 14.25 0.73
C HIS A 24 6.07 14.62 -0.70
N ILE A 25 6.32 13.77 -1.69
CA ILE A 25 5.88 14.01 -3.08
C ILE A 25 4.36 13.94 -3.17
N LYS A 26 3.72 12.98 -2.50
CA LYS A 26 2.25 12.90 -2.46
C LYS A 26 1.63 14.13 -1.82
N ASN A 27 2.20 14.62 -0.72
CA ASN A 27 1.75 15.85 -0.06
C ASN A 27 1.87 17.05 -1.00
N MET A 28 2.97 17.17 -1.74
CA MET A 28 3.13 18.24 -2.73
C MET A 28 2.11 18.13 -3.87
N ILE A 29 1.79 16.92 -4.33
CA ILE A 29 0.74 16.69 -5.34
C ILE A 29 -0.61 17.16 -4.82
N VAL A 30 -1.01 16.75 -3.60
CA VAL A 30 -2.29 17.18 -3.00
C VAL A 30 -2.31 18.70 -2.82
N LYS A 31 -1.24 19.28 -2.27
CA LYS A 31 -1.14 20.71 -2.05
C LYS A 31 -1.34 21.50 -3.35
N LYS A 32 -0.61 21.16 -4.42
CA LYS A 32 -0.66 21.89 -5.69
C LYS A 32 -1.91 21.60 -6.53
N CYS A 33 -2.42 20.37 -6.52
CA CYS A 33 -3.53 19.96 -7.40
C CYS A 33 -4.92 20.04 -6.76
N TYR A 34 -5.01 20.10 -5.43
CA TYR A 34 -6.30 20.06 -4.73
C TYR A 34 -6.48 21.22 -3.76
N ILE A 35 -5.46 21.58 -2.98
CA ILE A 35 -5.59 22.66 -1.98
C ILE A 35 -5.43 24.04 -2.63
N GLU A 36 -4.34 24.24 -3.36
CA GLU A 36 -4.03 25.52 -4.01
C GLU A 36 -4.64 25.63 -5.41
N GLU A 37 -5.02 24.50 -6.00
CA GLU A 37 -5.45 24.38 -7.41
C GLU A 37 -4.49 25.05 -8.41
N SER A 38 -3.22 25.21 -8.03
CA SER A 38 -2.18 25.89 -8.80
C SER A 38 -1.62 25.07 -9.96
N MET A 39 -1.94 23.78 -10.02
CA MET A 39 -1.44 22.86 -11.04
C MET A 39 -2.49 21.82 -11.42
N THR A 40 -2.68 21.60 -12.72
CA THR A 40 -3.56 20.53 -13.21
C THR A 40 -2.98 19.14 -12.92
N ARG A 41 -3.84 18.12 -12.84
CA ARG A 41 -3.39 16.73 -12.64
C ARG A 41 -2.43 16.24 -13.73
N ALA A 42 -2.58 16.74 -14.96
CA ALA A 42 -1.71 16.39 -16.09
C ALA A 42 -0.33 17.06 -15.97
N GLU A 43 -0.27 18.31 -15.53
CA GLU A 43 0.98 19.00 -15.25
C GLU A 43 1.73 18.35 -14.09
N ALA A 44 1.03 17.98 -13.02
CA ALA A 44 1.64 17.26 -11.90
C ALA A 44 2.20 15.90 -12.31
N ALA A 45 1.49 15.15 -13.16
CA ALA A 45 1.98 13.89 -13.70
C ALA A 45 3.33 14.08 -14.43
N ARG A 46 3.44 15.13 -15.26
CA ARG A 46 4.68 15.49 -15.94
C ARG A 46 5.77 15.97 -14.99
N ALA A 47 5.45 16.92 -14.10
CA ALA A 47 6.40 17.56 -13.20
C ALA A 47 7.01 16.58 -12.18
N PHE A 48 6.21 15.64 -11.67
CA PHE A 48 6.68 14.65 -10.69
C PHE A 48 7.12 13.33 -11.33
N GLY A 49 7.00 13.16 -12.65
CA GLY A 49 7.30 11.90 -13.33
C GLY A 49 6.42 10.74 -12.84
N VAL A 50 5.18 11.04 -12.45
CA VAL A 50 4.23 10.09 -11.86
C VAL A 50 3.11 9.83 -12.87
N SER A 51 2.66 8.58 -12.99
CA SER A 51 1.56 8.27 -13.90
C SER A 51 0.30 9.04 -13.54
N TRP A 52 -0.48 9.45 -14.55
CA TRP A 52 -1.75 10.17 -14.34
C TRP A 52 -2.70 9.40 -13.42
N VAL A 53 -2.76 8.07 -13.55
CA VAL A 53 -3.55 7.19 -12.69
C VAL A 53 -3.11 7.29 -11.24
N SER A 54 -1.80 7.34 -10.98
CA SER A 54 -1.26 7.51 -9.63
C SER A 54 -1.61 8.87 -9.04
N ILE A 55 -1.53 9.96 -9.82
CA ILE A 55 -1.98 11.29 -9.38
C ILE A 55 -3.45 11.25 -8.98
N ASN A 56 -4.30 10.67 -9.83
CA ASN A 56 -5.73 10.57 -9.56
C ASN A 56 -6.01 9.74 -8.29
N ASN A 57 -5.32 8.61 -8.11
CA ASN A 57 -5.45 7.77 -6.91
C ASN A 57 -4.99 8.49 -5.62
N ILE A 58 -3.97 9.36 -5.71
CA ILE A 58 -3.50 10.14 -4.55
C ILE A 58 -4.57 11.17 -4.15
N ILE A 59 -5.09 11.93 -5.11
CA ILE A 59 -6.08 12.99 -4.86
C ILE A 59 -7.40 12.38 -4.36
N THR A 60 -7.94 11.38 -5.05
CA THR A 60 -9.18 10.71 -4.64
C THR A 60 -9.08 10.02 -3.27
N LYS A 61 -7.89 9.52 -2.92
CA LYS A 61 -7.65 9.00 -1.57
C LYS A 61 -7.70 10.13 -0.54
N PHE A 62 -7.05 11.25 -0.82
CA PHE A 62 -7.05 12.39 0.08
C PHE A 62 -8.46 12.96 0.29
N GLU A 63 -9.27 13.06 -0.77
CA GLU A 63 -10.68 13.47 -0.69
C GLU A 63 -11.52 12.56 0.24
N ARG A 64 -11.22 11.26 0.28
CA ARG A 64 -11.97 10.28 1.09
C ARG A 64 -11.47 10.17 2.53
N ASP A 65 -10.15 10.07 2.69
CA ASP A 65 -9.53 9.68 3.96
C ASP A 65 -8.79 10.87 4.64
N ALA A 66 -8.74 12.05 4.01
CA ALA A 66 -7.92 13.20 4.41
C ALA A 66 -6.42 12.87 4.63
N THR A 67 -5.91 11.80 4.00
CA THR A 67 -4.54 11.33 4.17
C THR A 67 -3.93 10.78 2.88
N VAL A 68 -2.61 10.96 2.74
CA VAL A 68 -1.80 10.39 1.65
C VAL A 68 -0.99 9.16 2.07
N GLU A 69 -1.04 8.81 3.36
CA GLU A 69 -0.28 7.71 3.94
C GLU A 69 -0.60 6.40 3.21
N PRO A 70 0.37 5.57 2.82
CA PRO A 70 0.05 4.30 2.20
C PRO A 70 -0.74 3.40 3.16
N LYS A 71 -1.68 2.61 2.61
CA LYS A 71 -2.31 1.53 3.39
C LYS A 71 -1.22 0.54 3.80
N LYS A 72 -1.29 0.02 5.03
CA LYS A 72 -0.43 -1.09 5.47
C LYS A 72 -0.55 -2.23 4.46
N ARG A 73 0.58 -2.69 3.92
CA ARG A 73 0.64 -3.79 2.96
C ARG A 73 1.05 -5.06 3.71
N GLY A 74 0.42 -6.18 3.39
CA GLY A 74 0.65 -7.45 4.07
C GLY A 74 -0.13 -7.58 5.38
N GLY A 75 0.13 -8.66 6.10
CA GLY A 75 -0.66 -9.10 7.25
C GLY A 75 -1.49 -10.35 6.93
N SER A 76 -1.85 -11.09 7.98
CA SER A 76 -2.75 -12.24 7.90
C SER A 76 -4.19 -11.75 8.06
N ARG A 77 -5.16 -12.42 7.42
CA ARG A 77 -6.58 -12.18 7.72
C ARG A 77 -6.85 -12.65 9.15
N ALA A 78 -7.81 -12.02 9.83
CA ALA A 78 -8.19 -12.42 11.18
C ALA A 78 -8.62 -13.90 11.24
N GLU A 79 -9.34 -14.36 10.22
CA GLU A 79 -9.81 -15.74 10.05
C GLU A 79 -8.67 -16.78 9.93
N SER A 80 -7.48 -16.35 9.50
CA SER A 80 -6.30 -17.22 9.35
C SER A 80 -5.34 -17.16 10.54
N LEU A 81 -5.73 -16.49 11.64
CA LEU A 81 -4.95 -16.46 12.86
C LEU A 81 -5.15 -17.76 13.64
N LYS A 82 -4.07 -18.53 13.80
CA LYS A 82 -4.05 -19.73 14.67
C LYS A 82 -3.98 -19.39 16.15
N ILE A 83 -3.45 -18.21 16.48
CA ILE A 83 -3.34 -17.70 17.85
C ILE A 83 -4.27 -16.49 17.93
N THR A 84 -5.27 -16.60 18.78
CA THR A 84 -6.27 -15.58 19.04
C THR A 84 -5.93 -14.86 20.34
N ASN A 85 -6.63 -13.75 20.62
CA ASN A 85 -6.46 -13.02 21.86
C ASN A 85 -6.81 -13.86 23.10
N GLU A 86 -7.74 -14.81 22.97
CA GLU A 86 -8.12 -15.74 24.04
C GLU A 86 -6.97 -16.69 24.39
N HIS A 87 -6.30 -17.24 23.36
CA HIS A 87 -5.11 -18.08 23.56
C HIS A 87 -3.97 -17.28 24.22
N SER A 88 -3.76 -16.02 23.80
CA SER A 88 -2.77 -15.14 24.42
C SER A 88 -3.07 -14.87 25.89
N LYS A 89 -4.34 -14.61 26.23
CA LYS A 89 -4.78 -14.37 27.61
C LYS A 89 -4.60 -15.61 28.48
N PHE A 90 -4.99 -16.78 27.97
CA PHE A 90 -4.78 -18.06 28.68
C PHE A 90 -3.29 -18.29 29.01
N ILE A 91 -2.38 -18.00 28.07
CA ILE A 91 -0.94 -18.12 28.32
C ILE A 91 -0.49 -17.11 29.38
N GLN A 92 -0.98 -15.87 29.34
CA GLN A 92 -0.66 -14.85 30.35
C GLN A 92 -1.10 -15.28 31.75
N ASP A 93 -2.36 -15.70 31.88
CA ASP A 93 -2.92 -16.15 33.16
C ASP A 93 -2.12 -17.36 33.71
N LEU A 94 -1.76 -18.32 32.85
CA LEU A 94 -0.93 -19.47 33.23
C LEU A 94 0.48 -19.07 33.71
N LEU A 95 1.10 -18.08 33.05
CA LEU A 95 2.42 -17.57 33.42
C LEU A 95 2.40 -16.79 34.73
N ASP A 96 1.33 -16.03 34.96
CA ASP A 96 1.12 -15.27 36.19
C ASP A 96 0.84 -16.20 37.39
N GLU A 97 0.10 -17.30 37.19
CA GLU A 97 -0.18 -18.31 38.22
C GLU A 97 1.03 -19.23 38.50
N CYS A 98 1.83 -19.58 37.50
CA CYS A 98 2.93 -20.54 37.65
C CYS A 98 4.17 -20.13 36.83
N CYS A 99 4.95 -19.19 37.37
CA CYS A 99 6.17 -18.69 36.72
C CYS A 99 7.28 -19.75 36.56
N THR A 100 7.20 -20.87 37.29
CA THR A 100 8.15 -21.99 37.19
C THR A 100 8.09 -22.71 35.84
N LEU A 101 7.02 -22.55 35.06
CA LEU A 101 6.89 -23.08 33.70
C LEU A 101 7.82 -22.39 32.68
N THR A 102 8.44 -21.27 33.05
CA THR A 102 9.40 -20.54 32.20
C THR A 102 10.86 -20.70 32.63
N LEU A 103 11.09 -21.32 33.79
CA LEU A 103 12.43 -21.64 34.27
C LEU A 103 12.78 -23.04 33.78
N GLY A 104 13.46 -23.09 32.63
CA GLY A 104 14.07 -24.31 32.09
C GLY A 104 15.23 -24.82 32.94
#